data_AF-A0A5N5VE60-F1
#
_entry.id   AF-A0A5N5VE60-F1
#
_cell.length_a   1.000
_cell.length_b   1.000
_cell.length_c   1.000
_cell.angle_alpha   90.00
_cell.angle_beta   90.00
_cell.angle_gamma   90.00
#
_symmetry.space_group_name_H-M   'P 1'
#
loop_
_entity.id
_entity.type
_entity.pdbx_description
1 polymer ?
#
loop_
_entity_poly.entity_id
_entity_poly.type
_entity_poly.pdbx_seq_one_letter_code
_entity_poly.pdbx_strand_id
1 'polypeptide(L)'
;MSENPVVVGVDGSESAADAAIWAAGIARRYGAVLEPWTARHPDVTVRYYLEPEAATKALLLHAGEAQLVVVGGRRRAAVLNTLLGSTSLNLLHHCPVPVMVCHR
;
A
#
# COMPACT_ATOMS: atom_id res chain seq x y z
N MET A 1 -14.00 -0.15 16.81
CA MET A 1 -12.75 -0.33 16.06
C MET A 1 -13.14 -0.70 14.64
N SER A 2 -12.63 0.00 13.63
CA SER A 2 -13.00 -0.22 12.23
C SER A 2 -12.50 -1.58 11.75
N GLU A 3 -13.38 -2.45 11.22
CA GLU A 3 -13.02 -3.76 10.65
C GLU A 3 -12.37 -3.65 9.26
N ASN A 4 -12.35 -2.45 8.66
CA ASN A 4 -11.91 -2.24 7.29
C ASN A 4 -10.37 -2.36 7.17
N PRO A 5 -9.80 -3.19 6.28
CA PRO A 5 -8.35 -3.39 6.16
C PRO A 5 -7.58 -2.18 5.62
N VAL A 6 -6.26 -2.16 5.81
CA VAL A 6 -5.34 -1.31 5.04
C VAL A 6 -4.77 -2.16 3.90
N VAL A 7 -4.87 -1.68 2.66
CA VAL A 7 -4.38 -2.40 1.47
C VAL A 7 -3.07 -1.81 1.02
N VAL A 8 -2.07 -2.66 0.73
CA VAL A 8 -0.73 -2.23 0.34
C VAL A 8 -0.30 -2.90 -0.95
N GLY A 9 0.16 -2.12 -1.92
CA GLY A 9 0.75 -2.66 -3.14
C GLY A 9 2.21 -3.05 -2.94
N VAL A 10 2.54 -4.33 -3.10
CA VAL A 10 3.92 -4.82 -3.06
C VAL A 10 4.31 -5.43 -4.41
N ASP A 11 5.32 -4.83 -5.06
CA ASP A 11 5.87 -5.30 -6.34
C ASP A 11 7.35 -5.71 -6.23
N GLY A 12 7.87 -5.82 -5.00
CA GLY A 12 9.27 -6.12 -4.72
C GLY A 12 10.24 -4.95 -4.90
N SER A 13 9.77 -3.76 -5.27
CA SER A 13 10.61 -2.55 -5.33
C SER A 13 10.93 -1.99 -3.95
N GLU A 14 12.02 -1.22 -3.84
CA GLU A 14 12.38 -0.51 -2.60
C GLU A 14 11.26 0.45 -2.13
N SER A 15 10.61 1.14 -3.08
CA SER A 15 9.45 1.98 -2.79
C SER A 15 8.24 1.19 -2.28
N ALA A 16 8.06 -0.06 -2.71
CA ALA A 16 7.03 -0.94 -2.17
C ALA A 16 7.38 -1.44 -0.76
N ALA A 17 8.66 -1.66 -0.46
CA ALA A 17 9.11 -1.97 0.90
C ALA A 17 8.84 -0.78 1.86
N ASP A 18 9.13 0.45 1.43
CA ASP A 18 8.84 1.65 2.23
C ASP A 18 7.33 1.86 2.42
N ALA A 19 6.53 1.55 1.41
CA ALA A 19 5.07 1.55 1.51
C ALA A 19 4.54 0.54 2.53
N ALA A 20 5.09 -0.68 2.54
CA ALA A 20 4.76 -1.69 3.53
C ALA A 20 5.16 -1.25 4.95
N ILE A 21 6.32 -0.62 5.13
CA ILE A 21 6.79 -0.09 6.41
C ILE A 21 5.87 1.02 6.93
N TRP A 22 5.45 1.94 6.07
CA TRP A 22 4.55 3.00 6.51
C TRP A 22 3.14 2.46 6.77
N ALA A 23 2.63 1.58 5.92
CA ALA A 23 1.33 0.95 6.10
C ALA A 23 1.28 0.23 7.45
N ALA A 24 2.36 -0.46 7.84
CA ALA A 24 2.55 -1.01 9.16
C ALA A 24 2.45 0.04 10.29
N GLY A 25 3.10 1.18 10.12
CA GLY A 25 3.06 2.29 11.08
C GLY A 25 1.67 2.91 11.25
N ILE A 26 0.85 2.96 10.20
CA ILE A 26 -0.51 3.51 10.27
C ILE A 26 -1.52 2.48 10.74
N ALA A 27 -1.34 1.23 10.34
CA ALA A 27 -1.94 0.09 11.00
C ALA A 27 -1.74 0.18 12.52
N ARG A 28 -0.57 0.55 13.06
CA ARG A 28 -0.41 0.74 14.53
C ARG A 28 -1.32 1.82 15.14
N ARG A 29 -1.80 2.80 14.36
CA ARG A 29 -2.71 3.86 14.83
C ARG A 29 -4.19 3.43 14.78
N TYR A 30 -4.52 2.34 14.08
CA TYR A 30 -5.87 1.81 13.88
C TYR A 30 -6.04 0.27 14.06
N GLY A 31 -4.97 -0.46 14.43
CA GLY A 31 -4.74 -1.92 14.45
C GLY A 31 -4.83 -2.61 13.05
N ALA A 32 -3.80 -2.96 12.25
CA ALA A 32 -2.55 -3.72 12.50
C ALA A 32 -1.87 -4.17 11.09
N VAL A 33 -0.53 -4.50 11.00
CA VAL A 33 0.61 -4.75 9.96
C VAL A 33 0.91 -6.09 9.14
N LEU A 34 1.69 -6.05 8.00
CA LEU A 34 2.31 -7.16 7.16
C LEU A 34 3.89 -7.35 7.20
N GLU A 35 4.45 -8.57 6.91
CA GLU A 35 5.73 -9.26 7.36
C GLU A 35 7.12 -9.17 6.60
N PRO A 36 8.30 -9.67 7.14
CA PRO A 36 8.51 -10.56 8.30
C PRO A 36 8.68 -9.79 9.61
N TRP A 37 7.54 -9.46 10.21
CA TRP A 37 7.35 -8.56 11.34
C TRP A 37 6.10 -8.92 12.17
N THR A 38 5.36 -9.98 11.79
CA THR A 38 4.22 -10.57 12.51
C THR A 38 4.68 -11.13 13.85
N ALA A 39 5.95 -11.55 13.96
CA ALA A 39 6.59 -11.83 15.24
C ALA A 39 6.63 -10.61 16.19
N ARG A 40 6.62 -9.38 15.68
CA ARG A 40 6.63 -8.12 16.47
C ARG A 40 5.24 -7.54 16.71
N HIS A 41 4.24 -7.96 15.94
CA HIS A 41 2.87 -7.46 16.01
C HIS A 41 1.87 -8.62 15.78
N PRO A 42 1.70 -9.51 16.77
CA PRO A 42 0.84 -10.69 16.64
C PRO A 42 -0.65 -10.35 16.66
N ASP A 43 -1.02 -9.14 17.08
CA ASP A 43 -2.37 -8.61 17.07
C ASP A 43 -2.87 -8.23 15.67
N VAL A 44 -2.01 -8.33 14.67
CA VAL A 44 -2.37 -8.08 13.28
C VAL A 44 -2.82 -9.32 12.56
N THR A 45 -4.02 -9.26 11.99
CA THR A 45 -4.39 -10.20 10.93
C THR A 45 -3.88 -9.75 9.57
N VAL A 46 -2.99 -10.56 9.02
CA VAL A 46 -2.43 -10.38 7.68
C VAL A 46 -3.19 -11.23 6.67
N ARG A 47 -3.55 -10.64 5.52
CA ARG A 47 -4.08 -11.38 4.36
C ARG A 47 -3.25 -11.08 3.12
N TYR A 48 -2.86 -12.13 2.42
CA TYR A 48 -2.14 -12.03 1.16
C TYR A 48 -3.09 -12.29 0.00
N TYR A 49 -3.05 -11.40 -1.00
CA TYR A 49 -3.80 -11.52 -2.24
C TYR A 49 -2.80 -11.57 -3.39
N LEU A 50 -2.89 -12.60 -4.21
CA LEU A 50 -2.11 -12.73 -5.43
C LEU A 50 -3.04 -12.43 -6.61
N GLU A 51 -2.83 -11.30 -7.26
CA GLU A 51 -3.68 -10.84 -8.36
C GLU A 51 -2.93 -10.91 -9.69
N PRO A 52 -3.55 -11.43 -10.76
CA PRO A 52 -2.96 -11.46 -12.10
C PRO A 52 -3.07 -10.11 -12.82
N GLU A 53 -3.87 -9.19 -12.28
CA GLU A 53 -4.18 -7.89 -12.87
C GLU A 53 -3.01 -6.90 -12.74
N ALA A 54 -3.05 -5.84 -13.55
CA ALA A 54 -2.15 -4.72 -13.36
C ALA A 54 -2.30 -4.12 -11.96
N ALA A 55 -1.19 -3.66 -11.36
CA ALA A 55 -1.13 -3.23 -9.97
C ALA A 55 -2.27 -2.28 -9.54
N THR A 56 -2.61 -1.27 -10.35
CA THR A 56 -3.73 -0.36 -10.05
C THR A 56 -5.06 -1.11 -9.95
N LYS A 57 -5.36 -1.98 -10.91
CA LYS A 57 -6.63 -2.72 -10.94
C LYS A 57 -6.70 -3.72 -9.80
N ALA A 58 -5.61 -4.45 -9.55
CA ALA A 58 -5.47 -5.33 -8.39
C ALA A 58 -5.74 -4.59 -7.07
N LEU A 59 -5.18 -3.39 -6.90
CA LEU A 59 -5.41 -2.58 -5.70
C LEU A 59 -6.85 -2.07 -5.59
N LEU A 60 -7.44 -1.64 -6.70
CA LEU A 60 -8.83 -1.17 -6.71
C LEU A 60 -9.86 -2.28 -6.39
N LEU A 61 -9.57 -3.53 -6.79
CA LEU A 61 -10.43 -4.68 -6.44
C LEU A 61 -10.56 -4.86 -4.92
N HIS A 62 -9.50 -4.57 -4.17
CA HIS A 62 -9.47 -4.72 -2.70
C HIS A 62 -9.70 -3.41 -1.95
N ALA A 63 -9.65 -2.26 -2.64
CA ALA A 63 -9.76 -0.94 -2.03
C ALA A 63 -11.16 -0.63 -1.47
N GLY A 64 -12.22 -1.20 -2.05
CA GLY A 64 -13.61 -0.87 -1.69
C GLY A 64 -13.97 -1.18 -0.23
N GLU A 65 -13.33 -2.18 0.36
CA GLU A 65 -13.52 -2.55 1.76
C GLU A 65 -12.45 -1.94 2.68
N ALA A 66 -11.43 -1.29 2.11
CA ALA A 66 -10.30 -0.77 2.86
C ALA A 66 -10.61 0.56 3.55
N GLN A 67 -9.91 0.87 4.64
CA GLN A 67 -9.91 2.21 5.23
C GLN A 67 -8.83 3.11 4.60
N LEU A 68 -7.82 2.51 3.98
CA LEU A 68 -6.66 3.20 3.41
C LEU A 68 -5.93 2.29 2.41
N VAL A 69 -5.51 2.86 1.28
CA VAL A 69 -4.57 2.22 0.36
C VAL A 69 -3.20 2.88 0.48
N VAL A 70 -2.14 2.07 0.63
CA VAL A 70 -0.76 2.55 0.74
C VAL A 70 0.07 2.03 -0.43
N VAL A 71 0.77 2.93 -1.10
CA VAL A 71 1.66 2.60 -2.22
C VAL A 71 2.96 3.37 -2.15
N GLY A 72 3.99 2.84 -2.80
CA GLY A 72 5.25 3.57 -2.97
C GLY A 72 5.13 4.65 -4.04
N GLY A 73 5.90 5.73 -3.90
CA GLY A 73 6.25 6.63 -5.00
C GLY A 73 7.61 6.23 -5.56
N ARG A 74 7.71 5.97 -6.86
CA ARG A 74 9.01 5.62 -7.46
C ARG A 74 9.98 6.79 -7.41
N ARG A 75 11.22 6.52 -7.00
CA ARG A 75 12.46 7.18 -7.48
C ARG A 75 13.35 6.10 -8.10
N ARG A 76 13.48 6.06 -9.42
CA ARG A 76 14.51 5.25 -10.09
C ARG A 76 15.13 6.05 -11.24
N ALA A 77 16.12 6.86 -10.88
CA ALA A 77 17.31 7.27 -11.64
C ALA A 77 17.27 7.64 -13.15
N ALA A 78 16.12 7.81 -13.85
CA ALA A 78 16.15 8.16 -15.29
C ALA A 78 15.09 9.14 -15.80
N VAL A 79 14.11 9.57 -14.98
CA VAL A 79 13.16 10.61 -15.39
C VAL A 79 13.03 11.63 -14.27
N LEU A 80 13.80 12.71 -14.35
CA LEU A 80 13.88 13.77 -13.33
C LEU A 80 12.57 14.55 -13.11
N ASN A 81 11.49 14.26 -13.85
CA ASN A 81 10.26 15.07 -13.88
C ASN A 81 8.97 14.35 -13.43
N THR A 82 9.02 13.14 -12.89
CA THR A 82 7.81 12.45 -12.41
C THR A 82 7.91 12.15 -10.92
N LEU A 83 7.27 12.98 -10.10
CA LEU A 83 7.17 12.82 -8.63
C LEU A 83 6.33 11.59 -8.23
N LEU A 84 5.50 11.08 -9.14
CA LEU A 84 4.57 9.96 -8.91
C LEU A 84 4.74 8.87 -9.97
N GLY A 85 4.68 7.61 -9.54
CA GLY A 85 4.60 6.47 -10.44
C GLY A 85 3.20 6.33 -11.05
N SER A 86 3.09 5.63 -12.18
CA SER A 86 1.81 5.41 -12.87
C SER A 86 0.75 4.76 -11.96
N THR A 87 1.14 3.82 -11.10
CA THR A 87 0.24 3.20 -10.12
C THR A 87 -0.31 4.22 -9.12
N SER A 88 0.57 4.99 -8.48
CA SER A 88 0.17 6.00 -7.49
C SER A 88 -0.71 7.08 -8.10
N LEU A 89 -0.37 7.56 -9.32
CA LEU A 89 -1.17 8.55 -10.04
C LEU A 89 -2.57 8.03 -10.37
N ASN A 90 -2.68 6.82 -10.91
CA ASN A 90 -3.99 6.24 -11.23
C ASN A 90 -4.85 6.02 -9.97
N LEU A 91 -4.25 5.59 -8.86
CA LEU A 91 -4.98 5.42 -7.60
C LEU A 91 -5.50 6.75 -7.06
N LEU A 92 -4.71 7.83 -7.14
CA LEU A 92 -5.16 9.16 -6.72
C LEU A 92 -6.39 9.65 -7.50
N HIS A 93 -6.56 9.21 -8.75
CA HIS A 93 -7.71 9.58 -9.57
C HIS A 93 -8.94 8.67 -9.40
N HIS A 94 -8.74 7.41 -8.99
CA HIS A 94 -9.79 6.38 -9.10
C HIS A 94 -10.07 5.60 -7.81
N CYS A 95 -9.24 5.72 -6.78
CA CYS A 95 -9.42 4.98 -5.55
C CYS A 95 -10.63 5.53 -4.77
N PRO A 96 -11.58 4.66 -4.36
CA PRO A 96 -12.77 5.09 -3.62
C PRO A 96 -12.45 5.50 -2.17
N VAL A 97 -11.24 5.18 -1.70
CA VAL A 97 -10.79 5.39 -0.33
C VAL A 97 -9.49 6.20 -0.33
N PRO A 98 -9.11 6.82 0.80
CA PRO A 98 -7.87 7.57 0.89
C PRO A 98 -6.66 6.76 0.39
N VAL A 99 -5.76 7.44 -0.32
CA VAL A 99 -4.51 6.88 -0.83
C VAL A 99 -3.36 7.59 -0.16
N MET A 100 -2.44 6.84 0.42
CA MET A 100 -1.20 7.37 0.93
C MET A 100 -0.02 6.88 0.07
N VAL A 101 0.74 7.84 -0.44
CA VAL A 101 1.92 7.57 -1.25
C VAL A 101 3.16 7.80 -0.41
N CYS A 102 3.94 6.75 -0.22
CA CYS A 102 5.18 6.77 0.54
C CYS A 102 6.33 7.23 -0.35
N HIS A 103 7.04 8.25 0.06
CA HIS A 103 8.27 8.71 -0.57
C HIS A 103 9.36 8.73 0.49
N ARG A 104 10.54 8.20 0.17
CA ARG A 104 11.78 8.58 0.86
C ARG A 104 12.38 9.82 0.21
#